data_AF-A0A101F1A7-F1
#
_entry.id   AF-A0A101F1A7-F1
#
_cell.length_a   1.000
_cell.length_b   1.000
_cell.length_c   1.000
_cell.angle_alpha   90.00
_cell.angle_beta   90.00
_cell.angle_gamma   90.00
#
_symmetry.space_group_name_H-M   'P 1'
#
loop_
_entity.id
_entity.type
_entity.pdbx_description
1 polymer ?
#
loop_
_entity_poly.entity_id
_entity_poly.type
_entity_poly.pdbx_seq_one_letter_code
_entity_poly.pdbx_strand_id
1 'polypeptide(L)'
;MKSLEKVHRFPPRYGPEWGSGGIFGLRYHNGVLYFTLAFEAQAHFIREDSKKIYEFELVGEKPTSGGDTYNAVETVDEFIYFGGWVHAPAVYEGKNEKSTISFVNKYSHVHSYDTENDEVKLLWKDSIHHKTNWAGEVSDIIYDPYEDKLLLAREDGHANLGIYEADRKSGEAKCLNESPSLKGALVHDAIFFGVGKNFELGVQELHVLDLITRKWERFSIPKSALDGHPIIRPVLGDMESAYNRVFAFTRGGVFVGNPLNEEEMKFARLFDFPNFYAPMRVNALPIGGGLLIAYNAHHDAVYKPIDKNTKLMAEVTNTINAPSILLYVTPPMVKIVGVFGARITSIEKAFGKILLGTNTTPNTGALEATPFDTGNRDIVILDEKILQERPPSVTFALEMASLAKVAQFFGETVFGGIPLSGYREPKVIINASKDNTLSIYEYDLELPLNGACEETIKIDPGRNVIDLSSFGGIVSFKFEKMDPAGKMKINLL
;
A
#
# COMPACT_ATOMS: atom_id res chain seq x y z
N MET A 1 -9.86 -19.20 -18.63
CA MET A 1 -9.08 -18.46 -19.66
C MET A 1 -9.94 -17.41 -20.37
N LYS A 2 -11.14 -17.75 -20.88
CA LYS A 2 -12.03 -16.78 -21.55
C LYS A 2 -12.39 -15.53 -20.72
N SER A 3 -12.51 -15.64 -19.40
CA SER A 3 -12.73 -14.47 -18.53
C SER A 3 -11.61 -13.43 -18.64
N LEU A 4 -10.36 -13.86 -18.87
CA LEU A 4 -9.21 -12.96 -19.03
C LEU A 4 -9.23 -12.23 -20.38
N GLU A 5 -9.91 -12.78 -21.41
CA GLU A 5 -10.08 -12.10 -22.71
C GLU A 5 -11.01 -10.87 -22.59
N LYS A 6 -11.83 -10.81 -21.54
CA LYS A 6 -12.73 -9.69 -21.22
C LYS A 6 -12.06 -8.61 -20.37
N VAL A 7 -10.81 -8.83 -19.98
CA VAL A 7 -10.02 -7.87 -19.23
C VAL A 7 -9.30 -6.98 -20.24
N HIS A 8 -9.76 -5.74 -20.33
CA HIS A 8 -9.26 -4.76 -21.29
C HIS A 8 -8.41 -3.71 -20.58
N ARG A 9 -7.59 -3.00 -21.36
CA ARG A 9 -6.98 -1.75 -20.90
C ARG A 9 -8.05 -0.68 -20.73
N PHE A 10 -7.98 0.05 -19.62
CA PHE A 10 -8.91 1.14 -19.29
C PHE A 10 -8.21 2.49 -19.48
N PRO A 11 -8.47 3.20 -20.60
CA PRO A 11 -7.94 4.54 -20.80
C PRO A 11 -8.61 5.56 -19.87
N PRO A 12 -8.01 6.74 -19.66
CA PRO A 12 -8.63 7.89 -19.01
C PRO A 12 -10.06 8.19 -19.51
N ARG A 13 -11.01 8.36 -18.58
CA ARG A 13 -12.41 8.75 -18.86
C ARG A 13 -12.93 9.73 -17.79
N TYR A 14 -14.18 10.16 -17.92
CA TYR A 14 -14.83 11.02 -16.95
C TYR A 14 -14.90 10.35 -15.58
N GLY A 15 -14.35 11.02 -14.58
CA GLY A 15 -14.24 10.55 -13.21
C GLY A 15 -13.63 11.67 -12.37
N PRO A 16 -14.43 12.69 -11.99
CA PRO A 16 -13.90 13.87 -11.34
C PRO A 16 -13.22 13.54 -10.01
N GLU A 17 -11.90 13.67 -9.93
CA GLU A 17 -11.12 13.35 -8.72
C GLU A 17 -9.65 13.82 -8.80
N TRP A 18 -8.85 13.54 -7.77
CA TRP A 18 -7.42 13.89 -7.70
C TRP A 18 -6.50 12.88 -8.39
N GLY A 19 -6.27 13.09 -9.69
CA GLY A 19 -5.26 12.36 -10.44
C GLY A 19 -5.85 11.13 -11.09
N SER A 20 -5.43 9.94 -10.68
CA SER A 20 -5.96 8.69 -11.26
C SER A 20 -6.33 7.66 -10.20
N GLY A 21 -7.47 7.01 -10.40
CA GLY A 21 -7.93 5.86 -9.67
C GLY A 21 -7.20 4.62 -10.16
N GLY A 22 -7.13 3.56 -9.38
CA GLY A 22 -6.49 2.32 -9.77
C GLY A 22 -7.50 1.28 -10.23
N ILE A 23 -7.01 0.06 -10.37
CA ILE A 23 -7.84 -1.15 -10.28
C ILE A 23 -7.67 -1.66 -8.86
N PHE A 24 -8.72 -1.52 -8.04
CA PHE A 24 -8.70 -1.84 -6.61
C PHE A 24 -9.72 -2.91 -6.27
N GLY A 25 -9.55 -3.57 -5.13
CA GLY A 25 -10.41 -4.64 -4.66
C GLY A 25 -10.40 -5.85 -5.60
N LEU A 26 -9.31 -6.08 -6.31
CA LEU A 26 -9.20 -7.21 -7.24
C LEU A 26 -9.35 -8.51 -6.47
N ARG A 27 -10.42 -9.26 -6.73
CA ARG A 27 -10.79 -10.47 -5.98
C ARG A 27 -11.37 -11.52 -6.91
N TYR A 28 -10.93 -12.77 -6.78
CA TYR A 28 -11.52 -13.89 -7.50
C TYR A 28 -12.24 -14.82 -6.54
N HIS A 29 -13.56 -14.95 -6.70
CA HIS A 29 -14.39 -15.73 -5.79
C HIS A 29 -15.59 -16.33 -6.51
N ASN A 30 -15.88 -17.59 -6.22
CA ASN A 30 -16.99 -18.34 -6.80
C ASN A 30 -17.17 -18.16 -8.33
N GLY A 31 -16.06 -18.23 -9.09
CA GLY A 31 -16.08 -18.07 -10.55
C GLY A 31 -16.18 -16.63 -11.07
N VAL A 32 -16.24 -15.63 -10.18
CA VAL A 32 -16.35 -14.20 -10.49
C VAL A 32 -15.03 -13.50 -10.21
N LEU A 33 -14.51 -12.76 -11.19
CA LEU A 33 -13.44 -11.79 -10.98
C LEU A 33 -14.06 -10.42 -10.75
N TYR A 34 -13.91 -9.91 -9.53
CA TYR A 34 -14.35 -8.58 -9.11
C TYR A 34 -13.18 -7.59 -9.09
N PHE A 35 -13.45 -6.33 -9.44
CA PHE A 35 -12.61 -5.18 -9.12
C PHE A 35 -13.39 -3.88 -9.28
N THR A 36 -12.91 -2.82 -8.62
CA THR A 36 -13.35 -1.45 -8.85
C THR A 36 -12.36 -0.71 -9.73
N LEU A 37 -12.87 -0.13 -10.82
CA LEU A 37 -12.17 0.91 -11.57
C LEU A 37 -12.44 2.25 -10.87
N ALA A 38 -11.49 2.66 -10.03
CA ALA A 38 -11.67 3.85 -9.21
C ALA A 38 -11.67 5.14 -10.05
N PHE A 39 -12.29 6.17 -9.47
CA PHE A 39 -12.60 7.50 -10.00
C PHE A 39 -13.66 7.50 -11.10
N GLU A 40 -13.70 6.49 -11.96
CA GLU A 40 -14.86 6.24 -12.83
C GLU A 40 -16.05 5.64 -12.06
N ALA A 41 -15.87 5.25 -10.80
CA ALA A 41 -16.89 4.63 -9.96
C ALA A 41 -17.59 3.46 -10.67
N GLN A 42 -16.80 2.49 -11.15
CA GLN A 42 -17.33 1.28 -11.78
C GLN A 42 -16.85 0.02 -11.06
N ALA A 43 -17.77 -0.74 -10.48
CA ALA A 43 -17.54 -2.09 -9.99
C ALA A 43 -17.78 -3.10 -11.13
N HIS A 44 -16.76 -3.86 -11.51
CA HIS A 44 -16.81 -4.88 -12.56
C HIS A 44 -16.92 -6.27 -11.93
N PHE A 45 -17.87 -7.07 -12.40
CA PHE A 45 -18.03 -8.48 -12.03
C PHE A 45 -17.96 -9.32 -13.31
N ILE A 46 -16.86 -10.05 -13.49
CA ILE A 46 -16.56 -10.77 -14.74
C ILE A 46 -16.68 -12.27 -14.51
N ARG A 47 -17.53 -12.92 -15.32
CA ARG A 47 -17.66 -14.39 -15.41
C ARG A 47 -17.14 -14.89 -16.74
N GLU A 48 -17.10 -16.21 -16.91
CA GLU A 48 -16.68 -16.83 -18.18
C GLU A 48 -17.55 -16.36 -19.36
N ASP A 49 -18.86 -16.25 -19.15
CA ASP A 49 -19.87 -15.98 -20.17
C ASP A 49 -20.47 -14.56 -20.06
N SER A 50 -20.56 -13.97 -18.87
CA SER A 50 -21.11 -12.62 -18.66
C SER A 50 -20.10 -11.60 -18.12
N LYS A 51 -20.51 -10.32 -18.16
CA LYS A 51 -19.84 -9.19 -17.48
C LYS A 51 -20.92 -8.24 -16.99
N LYS A 52 -20.87 -7.90 -15.71
CA LYS A 52 -21.73 -6.88 -15.08
C LYS A 52 -20.89 -5.69 -14.65
N ILE A 53 -21.42 -4.48 -14.87
CA ILE A 53 -20.82 -3.23 -14.40
C ILE A 53 -21.88 -2.52 -13.56
N TYR A 54 -21.52 -2.17 -12.34
CA TYR A 54 -22.34 -1.41 -11.39
C TYR A 54 -21.70 -0.04 -11.17
N GLU A 55 -22.49 1.04 -11.25
CA GLU A 55 -21.99 2.43 -11.26
C GLU A 55 -22.39 3.19 -9.99
N PHE A 56 -22.55 2.46 -8.88
CA PHE A 56 -22.90 2.98 -7.55
C PHE A 56 -24.24 3.70 -7.46
N GLU A 57 -25.19 3.36 -8.34
CA GLU A 57 -26.53 3.95 -8.37
C GLU A 57 -27.38 3.69 -7.11
N LEU A 58 -27.02 2.70 -6.26
CA LEU A 58 -27.69 2.51 -4.96
C LEU A 58 -27.21 3.49 -3.90
N VAL A 59 -26.03 4.12 -4.08
CA VAL A 59 -25.51 5.12 -3.14
C VAL A 59 -26.19 6.47 -3.35
N GLY A 60 -26.37 6.90 -4.60
CA GLY A 60 -26.98 8.17 -4.95
C GLY A 60 -27.06 8.40 -6.46
N GLU A 61 -27.43 9.62 -6.85
CA GLU A 61 -27.63 9.98 -8.25
C GLU A 61 -26.31 10.09 -9.03
N LYS A 62 -26.39 9.88 -10.36
CA LYS A 62 -25.29 10.10 -11.30
C LYS A 62 -25.09 11.61 -11.58
N PRO A 63 -23.89 12.02 -12.05
CA PRO A 63 -22.70 11.21 -12.29
C PRO A 63 -22.03 10.79 -10.99
N THR A 64 -21.53 9.56 -10.92
CA THR A 64 -20.75 9.06 -9.78
C THR A 64 -19.24 9.24 -10.03
N SER A 65 -18.46 9.38 -8.97
CA SER A 65 -16.99 9.41 -9.02
C SER A 65 -16.42 8.82 -7.74
N GLY A 66 -15.25 8.19 -7.80
CA GLY A 66 -14.61 7.51 -6.67
C GLY A 66 -14.59 6.00 -6.82
N GLY A 67 -14.65 5.28 -5.71
CA GLY A 67 -14.61 3.83 -5.60
C GLY A 67 -13.76 3.39 -4.42
N ASP A 68 -13.08 2.27 -4.59
CA ASP A 68 -12.10 1.78 -3.62
C ASP A 68 -10.71 2.36 -3.95
N THR A 69 -9.95 2.81 -2.96
CA THR A 69 -8.53 3.21 -3.12
C THR A 69 -7.57 2.47 -2.22
N TYR A 70 -8.05 1.46 -1.48
CA TYR A 70 -7.29 0.71 -0.48
C TYR A 70 -7.48 -0.81 -0.53
N ASN A 71 -8.27 -1.36 -1.46
CA ASN A 71 -8.58 -2.79 -1.56
C ASN A 71 -9.47 -3.29 -0.41
N ALA A 72 -10.52 -2.53 -0.08
CA ALA A 72 -11.52 -2.91 0.90
C ALA A 72 -12.47 -3.97 0.32
N VAL A 73 -12.02 -5.23 0.30
CA VAL A 73 -12.77 -6.36 -0.27
C VAL A 73 -12.59 -7.64 0.54
N GLU A 74 -13.71 -8.31 0.83
CA GLU A 74 -13.76 -9.58 1.55
C GLU A 74 -14.77 -10.52 0.90
N THR A 75 -14.60 -11.83 1.10
CA THR A 75 -15.47 -12.86 0.52
C THR A 75 -15.92 -13.84 1.58
N VAL A 76 -17.22 -14.10 1.64
CA VAL A 76 -17.79 -15.07 2.58
C VAL A 76 -18.97 -15.76 1.92
N ASP A 77 -19.00 -17.09 1.96
CA ASP A 77 -20.02 -17.91 1.31
C ASP A 77 -20.13 -17.56 -0.20
N GLU A 78 -21.31 -17.21 -0.70
CA GLU A 78 -21.56 -16.74 -2.05
C GLU A 78 -21.30 -15.24 -2.27
N PHE A 79 -20.93 -14.49 -1.23
CA PHE A 79 -20.86 -13.03 -1.28
C PHE A 79 -19.45 -12.48 -1.48
N ILE A 80 -19.36 -11.43 -2.29
CA ILE A 80 -18.22 -10.51 -2.34
C ILE A 80 -18.66 -9.20 -1.68
N TYR A 81 -18.08 -8.87 -0.55
CA TYR A 81 -18.27 -7.59 0.14
C TYR A 81 -17.22 -6.60 -0.35
N PHE A 82 -17.64 -5.39 -0.67
CA PHE A 82 -16.72 -4.36 -1.16
C PHE A 82 -17.06 -2.96 -0.67
N GLY A 83 -16.02 -2.22 -0.34
CA GLY A 83 -16.09 -0.91 0.30
C GLY A 83 -15.35 0.18 -0.48
N GLY A 84 -15.03 1.25 0.24
CA GLY A 84 -14.41 2.45 -0.28
C GLY A 84 -15.26 3.68 -0.03
N TRP A 85 -15.18 4.64 -0.95
CA TRP A 85 -15.95 5.86 -0.93
C TRP A 85 -16.43 6.24 -2.32
N VAL A 86 -17.53 6.98 -2.42
CA VAL A 86 -18.02 7.48 -3.70
C VAL A 86 -18.69 8.83 -3.55
N HIS A 87 -18.50 9.70 -4.52
CA HIS A 87 -19.31 10.88 -4.77
C HIS A 87 -20.55 10.50 -5.56
N ALA A 88 -21.75 10.76 -5.02
CA ALA A 88 -23.02 10.44 -5.68
C ALA A 88 -24.11 11.48 -5.35
N PRO A 89 -24.30 12.53 -6.18
CA PRO A 89 -23.56 12.84 -7.41
C PRO A 89 -22.23 13.56 -7.15
N ALA A 90 -21.28 13.37 -8.07
CA ALA A 90 -20.01 14.08 -8.16
C ALA A 90 -20.18 15.49 -8.73
N VAL A 91 -19.67 16.48 -8.00
CA VAL A 91 -19.77 17.91 -8.35
C VAL A 91 -18.37 18.49 -8.48
N TYR A 92 -17.87 18.55 -9.71
CA TYR A 92 -16.63 19.26 -10.02
C TYR A 92 -16.87 20.77 -9.99
N GLU A 93 -16.12 21.50 -9.18
CA GLU A 93 -16.33 22.94 -8.94
C GLU A 93 -15.57 23.83 -9.94
N GLY A 94 -14.84 23.23 -10.89
CA GLY A 94 -14.15 23.94 -11.96
C GLY A 94 -12.71 24.36 -11.62
N LYS A 95 -12.05 25.00 -12.60
CA LYS A 95 -10.69 25.56 -12.47
C LYS A 95 -10.76 27.04 -12.16
N ASN A 96 -10.96 27.39 -10.89
CA ASN A 96 -10.80 28.77 -10.41
C ASN A 96 -9.39 28.94 -9.81
N GLU A 97 -9.22 29.67 -8.71
CA GLU A 97 -7.94 29.76 -7.99
C GLU A 97 -7.43 28.38 -7.50
N LYS A 98 -8.33 27.40 -7.35
CA LYS A 98 -8.09 25.99 -7.02
C LYS A 98 -9.00 25.12 -7.91
N SER A 99 -8.60 23.85 -8.12
CA SER A 99 -9.41 22.86 -8.82
C SER A 99 -9.92 21.82 -7.83
N THR A 100 -11.21 21.89 -7.46
CA THR A 100 -11.79 21.10 -6.36
C THR A 100 -13.01 20.29 -6.79
N ILE A 101 -13.35 19.30 -5.96
CA ILE A 101 -14.59 18.54 -6.01
C ILE A 101 -15.31 18.71 -4.68
N SER A 102 -16.64 18.82 -4.73
CA SER A 102 -17.45 18.99 -3.53
C SER A 102 -17.61 17.68 -2.76
N PHE A 103 -17.35 17.69 -1.45
CA PHE A 103 -17.54 16.50 -0.61
C PHE A 103 -18.91 16.38 0.05
N VAL A 104 -19.83 17.30 -0.23
CA VAL A 104 -21.19 17.27 0.33
C VAL A 104 -21.88 15.92 0.03
N ASN A 105 -21.57 15.34 -1.12
CA ASN A 105 -22.08 14.05 -1.57
C ASN A 105 -21.02 12.95 -1.53
N LYS A 106 -19.96 13.07 -0.73
CA LYS A 106 -18.98 12.00 -0.51
C LYS A 106 -19.54 11.03 0.54
N TYR A 107 -19.67 9.76 0.17
CA TYR A 107 -20.16 8.71 1.04
C TYR A 107 -19.11 7.62 1.19
N SER A 108 -18.83 7.20 2.42
CA SER A 108 -18.23 5.88 2.67
C SER A 108 -19.32 4.82 2.48
N HIS A 109 -18.98 3.64 1.95
CA HIS A 109 -19.99 2.63 1.68
C HIS A 109 -19.47 1.21 1.88
N VAL A 110 -20.41 0.27 2.06
CA VAL A 110 -20.21 -1.17 1.96
C VAL A 110 -21.35 -1.77 1.16
N HIS A 111 -21.00 -2.54 0.13
CA HIS A 111 -21.92 -3.31 -0.67
C HIS A 111 -21.65 -4.81 -0.50
N SER A 112 -22.62 -5.62 -0.89
CA SER A 112 -22.43 -7.04 -1.20
C SER A 112 -22.81 -7.31 -2.65
N TYR A 113 -22.10 -8.26 -3.25
CA TYR A 113 -22.49 -8.88 -4.51
C TYR A 113 -22.71 -10.37 -4.28
N ASP A 114 -23.91 -10.84 -4.63
CA ASP A 114 -24.32 -12.23 -4.58
C ASP A 114 -23.88 -12.94 -5.87
N THR A 115 -22.93 -13.85 -5.76
CA THR A 115 -22.38 -14.58 -6.91
C THR A 115 -23.33 -15.66 -7.45
N GLU A 116 -24.34 -16.08 -6.70
CA GLU A 116 -25.33 -17.05 -7.17
C GLU A 116 -26.49 -16.36 -7.89
N ASN A 117 -26.95 -15.22 -7.37
CA ASN A 117 -28.11 -14.49 -7.90
C ASN A 117 -27.75 -13.32 -8.82
N ASP A 118 -26.46 -13.01 -9.00
CA ASP A 118 -25.96 -11.87 -9.78
C ASP A 118 -26.57 -10.53 -9.32
N GLU A 119 -26.65 -10.31 -8.01
CA GLU A 119 -27.32 -9.16 -7.41
C GLU A 119 -26.35 -8.30 -6.60
N VAL A 120 -26.40 -6.97 -6.76
CA VAL A 120 -25.63 -6.03 -5.93
C VAL A 120 -26.59 -5.39 -4.91
N LYS A 121 -26.17 -5.33 -3.65
CA LYS A 121 -26.93 -4.72 -2.55
C LYS A 121 -26.06 -3.70 -1.82
N LEU A 122 -26.61 -2.52 -1.54
CA LEU A 122 -26.00 -1.58 -0.61
C LEU A 122 -26.34 -2.01 0.82
N LEU A 123 -25.33 -2.35 1.62
CA LEU A 123 -25.53 -2.73 3.01
C LEU A 123 -25.49 -1.50 3.92
N TRP A 124 -24.52 -0.63 3.70
CA TRP A 124 -24.28 0.50 4.59
C TRP A 124 -23.63 1.66 3.85
N LYS A 125 -23.96 2.89 4.25
CA LYS A 125 -23.27 4.11 3.82
C LYS A 125 -23.29 5.18 4.90
N ASP A 126 -22.32 6.08 4.84
CA ASP A 126 -22.16 7.18 5.80
C ASP A 126 -21.59 8.43 5.14
N SER A 127 -22.01 9.61 5.60
CA SER A 127 -21.49 10.92 5.17
C SER A 127 -21.70 11.96 6.26
N ILE A 128 -20.81 12.95 6.29
CA ILE A 128 -20.95 14.14 7.14
C ILE A 128 -21.49 15.37 6.39
N HIS A 129 -21.76 15.24 5.09
CA HIS A 129 -22.32 16.30 4.24
C HIS A 129 -21.57 17.64 4.31
N HIS A 130 -20.25 17.59 4.40
CA HIS A 130 -19.40 18.77 4.51
C HIS A 130 -18.73 19.10 3.18
N LYS A 131 -18.45 20.39 2.90
CA LYS A 131 -17.90 20.81 1.59
C LYS A 131 -16.48 20.32 1.34
N THR A 132 -15.65 20.29 2.39
CA THR A 132 -14.20 20.03 2.30
C THR A 132 -13.70 18.92 3.22
N ASN A 133 -14.57 18.39 4.08
CA ASN A 133 -14.23 17.34 5.03
C ASN A 133 -15.11 16.15 4.70
N TRP A 134 -14.66 14.94 5.02
CA TRP A 134 -15.41 13.73 4.73
C TRP A 134 -15.28 12.71 5.86
N ALA A 135 -16.21 11.77 5.88
CA ALA A 135 -16.17 10.63 6.79
C ALA A 135 -15.03 9.69 6.36
N GLY A 136 -14.42 8.94 7.29
CA GLY A 136 -13.36 7.98 6.97
C GLY A 136 -13.81 6.99 5.90
N GLU A 137 -12.98 6.80 4.88
CA GLU A 137 -13.18 5.82 3.83
C GLU A 137 -13.14 4.42 4.44
N VAL A 138 -13.95 3.48 3.93
CA VAL A 138 -13.77 2.08 4.30
C VAL A 138 -12.52 1.59 3.58
N SER A 139 -11.43 1.45 4.31
CA SER A 139 -10.12 1.09 3.79
C SER A 139 -9.81 -0.40 3.88
N ASP A 140 -10.57 -1.12 4.71
CA ASP A 140 -10.50 -2.57 4.83
C ASP A 140 -11.85 -3.17 5.24
N ILE A 141 -12.07 -4.41 4.82
CA ILE A 141 -13.20 -5.24 5.27
C ILE A 141 -12.60 -6.57 5.69
N ILE A 142 -12.86 -7.00 6.92
CA ILE A 142 -12.36 -8.26 7.46
C ILE A 142 -13.54 -9.06 7.99
N TYR A 143 -13.64 -10.33 7.63
CA TYR A 143 -14.69 -11.20 8.16
C TYR A 143 -14.37 -11.65 9.60
N ASP A 144 -15.34 -11.51 10.49
CA ASP A 144 -15.36 -12.14 11.81
C ASP A 144 -16.14 -13.46 11.73
N PRO A 145 -15.45 -14.62 11.67
CA PRO A 145 -16.11 -15.92 11.54
C PRO A 145 -16.81 -16.38 12.82
N TYR A 146 -16.57 -15.74 13.97
CA TYR A 146 -17.16 -16.16 15.24
C TYR A 146 -18.57 -15.59 15.45
N GLU A 147 -18.75 -14.29 15.18
CA GLU A 147 -20.07 -13.63 15.32
C GLU A 147 -20.83 -13.44 14.00
N ASP A 148 -20.24 -13.90 12.88
CA ASP A 148 -20.78 -13.72 11.53
C ASP A 148 -20.96 -12.24 11.14
N LYS A 149 -19.91 -11.44 11.33
CA LYS A 149 -19.91 -9.97 11.14
C LYS A 149 -18.80 -9.52 10.19
N LEU A 150 -18.92 -8.30 9.71
CA LEU A 150 -17.83 -7.61 9.02
C LEU A 150 -17.21 -6.58 9.95
N LEU A 151 -15.89 -6.59 10.08
CA LEU A 151 -15.16 -5.47 10.65
C LEU A 151 -14.71 -4.54 9.53
N LEU A 152 -14.93 -3.24 9.72
CA LEU A 152 -14.64 -2.19 8.76
C LEU A 152 -13.58 -1.27 9.35
N ALA A 153 -12.38 -1.30 8.78
CA ALA A 153 -11.35 -0.31 9.10
C ALA A 153 -11.66 0.99 8.35
N ARG A 154 -11.63 2.12 9.07
CA ARG A 154 -11.93 3.44 8.52
C ARG A 154 -10.82 4.43 8.84
N GLU A 155 -10.18 4.90 7.78
CA GLU A 155 -9.18 5.96 7.80
C GLU A 155 -9.33 6.85 6.55
N ASP A 156 -8.32 7.66 6.21
CA ASP A 156 -8.37 8.64 5.12
C ASP A 156 -9.63 9.52 5.19
N GLY A 157 -9.73 10.38 6.20
CA GLY A 157 -10.89 11.23 6.42
C GLY A 157 -10.73 12.14 7.63
N HIS A 158 -11.82 12.86 7.96
CA HIS A 158 -11.82 13.88 9.00
C HIS A 158 -12.72 13.55 10.20
N ALA A 159 -13.71 12.68 9.99
CA ALA A 159 -14.71 12.30 10.98
C ALA A 159 -15.10 10.84 10.79
N ASN A 160 -15.76 10.25 11.79
CA ASN A 160 -16.24 8.87 11.76
C ASN A 160 -15.13 7.87 11.36
N LEU A 161 -13.94 8.08 11.93
CA LEU A 161 -12.78 7.21 11.76
C LEU A 161 -12.85 6.05 12.76
N GLY A 162 -11.99 5.05 12.57
CA GLY A 162 -11.82 3.96 13.53
C GLY A 162 -12.22 2.60 12.97
N ILE A 163 -12.63 1.70 13.84
CA ILE A 163 -12.99 0.32 13.51
C ILE A 163 -14.45 0.12 13.86
N TYR A 164 -15.22 -0.29 12.86
CA TYR A 164 -16.66 -0.53 12.99
C TYR A 164 -16.94 -2.02 12.81
N GLU A 165 -18.03 -2.49 13.42
CA GLU A 165 -18.61 -3.79 13.14
C GLU A 165 -19.92 -3.57 12.39
N ALA A 166 -20.15 -4.30 11.31
CA ALA A 166 -21.37 -4.28 10.54
C ALA A 166 -22.00 -5.67 10.44
N ASP A 167 -23.32 -5.73 10.63
CA ASP A 167 -24.09 -6.93 10.39
C ASP A 167 -24.22 -7.21 8.89
N ARG A 168 -23.86 -8.43 8.46
CA ARG A 168 -23.88 -8.84 7.05
C ARG A 168 -25.28 -8.84 6.42
N LYS A 169 -26.35 -8.93 7.21
CA LYS A 169 -27.74 -9.07 6.75
C LYS A 169 -28.52 -7.76 6.86
N SER A 170 -28.45 -7.07 8.00
CA SER A 170 -29.18 -5.81 8.24
C SER A 170 -28.41 -4.57 7.78
N GLY A 171 -27.08 -4.66 7.65
CA GLY A 171 -26.23 -3.51 7.36
C GLY A 171 -26.08 -2.53 8.53
N GLU A 172 -26.62 -2.85 9.71
CA GLU A 172 -26.44 -2.06 10.92
C GLU A 172 -24.96 -2.06 11.31
N ALA A 173 -24.38 -0.87 11.48
CA ALA A 173 -22.98 -0.70 11.83
C ALA A 173 -22.82 0.05 13.16
N LYS A 174 -21.89 -0.40 13.99
CA LYS A 174 -21.53 0.21 15.28
C LYS A 174 -20.02 0.44 15.37
N CYS A 175 -19.60 1.58 15.92
CA CYS A 175 -18.19 1.83 16.18
C CYS A 175 -17.72 0.96 17.36
N LEU A 176 -16.65 0.20 17.18
CA LEU A 176 -16.01 -0.59 18.23
C LEU A 176 -14.80 0.12 18.83
N ASN A 177 -14.07 0.88 18.02
CA ASN A 177 -12.85 1.57 18.42
C ASN A 177 -12.69 2.86 17.60
N GLU A 178 -12.67 4.02 18.24
CA GLU A 178 -12.57 5.32 17.56
C GLU A 178 -11.16 5.63 17.01
N SER A 179 -10.18 4.78 17.33
CA SER A 179 -8.79 5.01 16.92
C SER A 179 -8.62 4.64 15.44
N PRO A 180 -8.23 5.58 14.55
CA PRO A 180 -8.16 5.35 13.11
C PRO A 180 -7.20 4.21 12.75
N SER A 181 -7.63 3.37 11.81
CA SER A 181 -6.83 2.28 11.25
C SER A 181 -7.12 2.11 9.77
N LEU A 182 -6.06 2.03 8.97
CA LEU A 182 -6.18 1.80 7.54
C LEU A 182 -6.50 0.33 7.27
N LYS A 183 -5.86 -0.58 8.00
CA LYS A 183 -5.77 -2.02 7.66
C LYS A 183 -5.71 -2.88 8.91
N GLY A 184 -6.19 -4.11 8.78
CA GLY A 184 -6.00 -5.14 9.79
C GLY A 184 -5.72 -6.51 9.20
N ALA A 185 -5.35 -7.45 10.07
CA ALA A 185 -5.09 -8.84 9.68
C ALA A 185 -5.63 -9.80 10.73
N LEU A 186 -6.32 -10.85 10.28
CA LEU A 186 -6.75 -11.96 11.13
C LEU A 186 -5.54 -12.85 11.46
N VAL A 187 -5.29 -13.05 12.74
CA VAL A 187 -4.28 -13.97 13.28
C VAL A 187 -4.98 -14.89 14.27
N HIS A 188 -5.21 -16.15 13.86
CA HIS A 188 -6.01 -17.11 14.61
C HIS A 188 -7.42 -16.58 14.95
N ASP A 189 -7.70 -16.34 16.23
CA ASP A 189 -8.96 -15.86 16.80
C ASP A 189 -8.90 -14.38 17.21
N ALA A 190 -7.89 -13.65 16.73
CA ALA A 190 -7.75 -12.22 16.99
C ALA A 190 -7.48 -11.43 15.69
N ILE A 191 -7.92 -10.18 15.64
CA ILE A 191 -7.62 -9.27 14.52
C ILE A 191 -6.72 -8.15 15.00
N PHE A 192 -5.60 -7.98 14.29
CA PHE A 192 -4.59 -6.95 14.55
C PHE A 192 -4.83 -5.76 13.64
N PHE A 193 -4.93 -4.56 14.20
CA PHE A 193 -5.11 -3.31 13.47
C PHE A 193 -3.92 -2.39 13.68
N GLY A 194 -3.36 -1.87 12.60
CA GLY A 194 -2.33 -0.83 12.65
C GLY A 194 -2.99 0.53 12.89
N VAL A 195 -2.66 1.18 14.00
CA VAL A 195 -3.30 2.42 14.46
C VAL A 195 -2.29 3.56 14.52
N GLY A 196 -2.65 4.75 14.04
CA GLY A 196 -1.75 5.91 14.17
C GLY A 196 -2.01 7.15 13.32
N LYS A 197 -3.19 7.33 12.70
CA LYS A 197 -3.42 8.40 11.71
C LYS A 197 -2.41 8.32 10.57
N ASN A 198 -2.61 7.31 9.72
CA ASN A 198 -1.61 6.83 8.78
C ASN A 198 -0.96 7.91 7.89
N PHE A 199 -1.75 8.88 7.42
CA PHE A 199 -1.25 9.96 6.57
C PHE A 199 -0.43 11.03 7.31
N GLU A 200 -0.63 11.18 8.62
CA GLU A 200 0.10 12.13 9.46
C GLU A 200 1.37 11.49 10.03
N LEU A 201 1.24 10.38 10.75
CA LEU A 201 2.33 9.80 11.55
C LEU A 201 2.74 8.39 11.07
N GLY A 202 1.87 7.69 10.33
CA GLY A 202 2.02 6.26 10.05
C GLY A 202 1.54 5.40 11.22
N VAL A 203 1.91 4.12 11.25
CA VAL A 203 1.59 3.23 12.39
C VAL A 203 2.29 3.72 13.65
N GLN A 204 1.58 3.77 14.77
CA GLN A 204 2.09 4.16 16.09
C GLN A 204 1.87 3.07 17.15
N GLU A 205 0.79 2.31 17.02
CA GLU A 205 0.41 1.22 17.94
C GLU A 205 -0.27 0.10 17.15
N LEU A 206 -0.36 -1.08 17.77
CA LEU A 206 -1.26 -2.15 17.33
C LEU A 206 -2.43 -2.24 18.31
N HIS A 207 -3.64 -2.20 17.79
CA HIS A 207 -4.85 -2.54 18.54
C HIS A 207 -5.31 -3.93 18.12
N VAL A 208 -5.55 -4.81 19.08
CA VAL A 208 -5.88 -6.21 18.82
C VAL A 208 -7.24 -6.52 19.43
N LEU A 209 -8.15 -7.05 18.61
CA LEU A 209 -9.47 -7.50 19.04
C LEU A 209 -9.48 -9.03 19.11
N ASP A 210 -9.69 -9.57 20.31
CA ASP A 210 -10.05 -10.98 20.50
C ASP A 210 -11.50 -11.19 20.05
N LEU A 211 -11.71 -12.06 19.07
CA LEU A 211 -13.04 -12.28 18.48
C LEU A 211 -13.98 -13.05 19.40
N ILE A 212 -13.45 -13.84 20.33
CA ILE A 212 -14.21 -14.66 21.26
C ILE A 212 -14.63 -13.85 22.48
N THR A 213 -13.69 -13.15 23.11
CA THR A 213 -13.94 -12.39 24.34
C THR A 213 -14.38 -10.95 24.07
N ARG A 214 -14.25 -10.48 22.83
CA ARG A 214 -14.53 -9.10 22.39
C ARG A 214 -13.70 -8.05 23.13
N LYS A 215 -12.57 -8.45 23.71
CA LYS A 215 -11.66 -7.57 24.43
C LYS A 215 -10.64 -6.95 23.48
N TRP A 216 -10.29 -5.71 23.77
CA TRP A 216 -9.26 -4.97 23.07
C TRP A 216 -7.97 -4.95 23.88
N GLU A 217 -6.87 -5.27 23.23
CA GLU A 217 -5.51 -5.12 23.74
C GLU A 217 -4.73 -4.12 22.89
N ARG A 218 -3.73 -3.47 23.49
CA ARG A 218 -2.91 -2.47 22.82
C ARG A 218 -1.45 -2.80 23.01
N PHE A 219 -0.69 -2.77 21.92
CA PHE A 219 0.72 -3.06 21.90
C PHE A 219 1.50 -1.91 21.26
N SER A 220 2.62 -1.53 21.87
CA SER A 220 3.54 -0.58 21.28
C SER A 220 4.32 -1.22 20.14
N ILE A 221 4.62 -0.44 19.12
CA ILE A 221 5.60 -0.80 18.09
C ILE A 221 7.00 -0.29 18.47
N PRO A 222 8.09 -0.89 17.95
CA PRO A 222 9.45 -0.42 18.21
C PRO A 222 9.66 0.96 17.60
N LYS A 223 10.60 1.73 18.18
CA LYS A 223 11.00 3.05 17.67
C LYS A 223 12.21 3.01 16.72
N SER A 224 12.94 1.89 16.74
CA SER A 224 14.14 1.66 15.93
C SER A 224 13.99 0.38 15.10
N ALA A 225 14.61 0.40 13.93
CA ALA A 225 14.72 -0.77 13.05
C ALA A 225 15.79 -1.75 13.56
N LEU A 226 15.92 -2.91 12.90
CA LEU A 226 16.95 -3.92 13.19
C LEU A 226 18.39 -3.40 13.04
N ASP A 227 18.61 -2.35 12.26
CA ASP A 227 19.90 -1.65 12.13
C ASP A 227 20.17 -0.63 13.26
N GLY A 228 19.30 -0.55 14.26
CA GLY A 228 19.45 0.29 15.44
C GLY A 228 19.04 1.76 15.23
N HIS A 229 18.76 2.19 14.01
CA HIS A 229 18.41 3.58 13.72
C HIS A 229 16.88 3.81 13.76
N PRO A 230 16.41 5.06 13.95
CA PRO A 230 14.98 5.36 14.06
C PRO A 230 14.14 4.94 12.85
N ILE A 231 12.86 4.68 13.09
CA ILE A 231 11.85 4.45 12.05
C ILE A 231 11.19 5.79 11.71
N ILE A 232 11.15 6.12 10.41
CA ILE A 232 10.65 7.43 9.96
C ILE A 232 9.31 7.26 9.24
N ARG A 233 8.23 7.73 9.90
CA ARG A 233 6.88 7.82 9.34
C ARG A 233 6.48 6.53 8.60
N PRO A 234 6.27 5.41 9.33
CA PRO A 234 5.96 4.12 8.74
C PRO A 234 4.50 4.10 8.27
N VAL A 235 4.24 4.75 7.14
CA VAL A 235 2.90 4.82 6.53
C VAL A 235 2.49 3.40 6.12
N LEU A 236 1.47 2.86 6.78
CA LEU A 236 0.85 1.57 6.52
C LEU A 236 0.30 1.48 5.11
N GLY A 237 0.72 0.44 4.41
CA GLY A 237 0.18 0.04 3.12
C GLY A 237 -0.87 -1.05 3.29
N ASP A 238 -0.41 -2.23 3.72
CA ASP A 238 -1.27 -3.37 4.01
C ASP A 238 -0.80 -4.22 5.19
N MET A 239 -1.70 -5.02 5.74
CA MET A 239 -1.43 -5.99 6.79
C MET A 239 -1.86 -7.37 6.35
N GLU A 240 -1.04 -8.37 6.67
CA GLU A 240 -1.41 -9.77 6.43
C GLU A 240 -0.78 -10.67 7.49
N SER A 241 -1.36 -11.85 7.71
CA SER A 241 -0.80 -12.84 8.61
C SER A 241 -0.11 -13.98 7.87
N ALA A 242 1.04 -14.39 8.40
CA ALA A 242 1.73 -15.60 7.96
C ALA A 242 2.61 -16.12 9.11
N TYR A 243 2.86 -17.42 9.14
CA TYR A 243 3.76 -18.03 10.14
C TYR A 243 3.42 -17.68 11.59
N ASN A 244 2.11 -17.61 11.90
CA ASN A 244 1.54 -17.19 13.19
C ASN A 244 1.98 -15.80 13.66
N ARG A 245 2.27 -14.90 12.73
CA ARG A 245 2.69 -13.51 12.98
C ARG A 245 1.93 -12.56 12.07
N VAL A 246 1.82 -11.31 12.50
CA VAL A 246 1.33 -10.23 11.66
C VAL A 246 2.51 -9.57 10.94
N PHE A 247 2.32 -9.28 9.66
CA PHE A 247 3.21 -8.49 8.83
C PHE A 247 2.48 -7.19 8.50
N ALA A 248 2.94 -6.07 9.05
CA ALA A 248 2.43 -4.75 8.69
C ALA A 248 3.42 -4.06 7.76
N PHE A 249 3.12 -4.05 6.47
CA PHE A 249 3.96 -3.47 5.43
C PHE A 249 3.76 -1.96 5.37
N THR A 250 4.84 -1.22 5.45
CA THR A 250 4.81 0.23 5.56
C THR A 250 5.81 0.90 4.62
N ARG A 251 5.68 2.21 4.44
CA ARG A 251 6.77 3.04 3.91
C ARG A 251 8.04 2.79 4.73
N GLY A 252 9.10 2.38 4.05
CA GLY A 252 10.43 2.18 4.63
C GLY A 252 10.64 0.82 5.30
N GLY A 253 9.64 -0.04 5.41
CA GLY A 253 9.87 -1.37 6.01
C GLY A 253 8.63 -2.16 6.33
N VAL A 254 8.83 -3.20 7.14
CA VAL A 254 7.76 -4.09 7.60
C VAL A 254 7.92 -4.32 9.10
N PHE A 255 6.83 -4.17 9.85
CA PHE A 255 6.75 -4.67 11.21
C PHE A 255 6.35 -6.14 11.20
N VAL A 256 7.06 -6.96 11.97
CA VAL A 256 6.77 -8.40 12.10
C VAL A 256 6.82 -8.81 13.57
N GLY A 257 5.86 -9.61 14.00
CA GLY A 257 5.81 -10.17 15.35
C GLY A 257 4.43 -10.73 15.69
N ASN A 258 4.27 -11.17 16.93
CA ASN A 258 2.98 -11.57 17.47
C ASN A 258 2.94 -11.30 18.99
N PRO A 259 2.61 -10.08 19.42
CA PRO A 259 2.64 -9.76 20.84
C PRO A 259 1.68 -10.59 21.71
N LEU A 260 0.65 -11.24 21.14
CA LEU A 260 -0.21 -12.17 21.88
C LEU A 260 0.52 -13.46 22.30
N ASN A 261 1.63 -13.81 21.64
CA ASN A 261 2.46 -14.96 22.01
C ASN A 261 3.76 -14.55 22.74
N GLU A 262 3.79 -13.33 23.28
CA GLU A 262 4.95 -12.72 23.94
C GLU A 262 6.14 -12.41 22.99
N GLU A 263 5.95 -12.49 21.66
CA GLU A 263 6.93 -12.02 20.67
C GLU A 263 6.72 -10.54 20.33
N GLU A 264 7.67 -9.70 20.75
CA GLU A 264 7.67 -8.27 20.43
C GLU A 264 7.64 -8.00 18.92
N MET A 265 6.96 -6.93 18.54
CA MET A 265 7.05 -6.41 17.18
C MET A 265 8.46 -5.88 16.91
N LYS A 266 9.05 -6.26 15.78
CA LYS A 266 10.33 -5.75 15.28
C LYS A 266 10.16 -5.16 13.88
N PHE A 267 11.05 -4.25 13.47
CA PHE A 267 10.95 -3.56 12.19
C PHE A 267 12.20 -3.78 11.33
N ALA A 268 12.02 -4.42 10.17
CA ALA A 268 13.05 -4.56 9.15
C ALA A 268 12.85 -3.51 8.07
N ARG A 269 13.91 -2.77 7.67
CA ARG A 269 13.75 -1.80 6.59
C ARG A 269 13.59 -2.53 5.26
N LEU A 270 12.69 -1.99 4.43
CA LEU A 270 12.43 -2.43 3.08
C LEU A 270 12.18 -1.19 2.23
N PHE A 271 13.08 -0.92 1.29
CA PHE A 271 13.01 0.18 0.34
C PHE A 271 12.75 1.56 1.00
N ASP A 272 13.40 1.81 2.14
CA ASP A 272 13.45 3.11 2.84
C ASP A 272 14.30 4.09 2.06
N PHE A 273 13.69 4.73 1.07
CA PHE A 273 14.33 5.77 0.26
C PHE A 273 13.82 7.16 0.66
N PRO A 274 14.60 8.23 0.40
CA PRO A 274 14.21 9.59 0.77
C PRO A 274 13.09 10.21 -0.09
N ASN A 275 12.36 9.38 -0.85
CA ASN A 275 11.18 9.75 -1.60
C ASN A 275 9.94 9.01 -1.05
N PHE A 276 8.80 9.11 -1.74
CA PHE A 276 7.57 8.41 -1.36
C PHE A 276 7.46 7.05 -2.08
N TYR A 277 8.40 6.16 -1.75
CA TYR A 277 8.39 4.75 -2.18
C TYR A 277 7.78 3.90 -1.06
N ALA A 278 6.63 3.27 -1.32
CA ALA A 278 5.86 2.62 -0.26
C ALA A 278 4.88 1.57 -0.81
N PRO A 279 4.42 0.62 0.01
CA PRO A 279 3.37 -0.33 -0.35
C PRO A 279 1.98 0.31 -0.25
N MET A 280 1.85 1.58 -0.62
CA MET A 280 0.61 2.33 -0.50
C MET A 280 -0.39 1.93 -1.59
N ARG A 281 -1.66 1.80 -1.18
CA ARG A 281 -2.78 1.52 -2.06
C ARG A 281 -2.57 0.23 -2.86
N VAL A 282 -2.14 -0.83 -2.20
CA VAL A 282 -1.99 -2.19 -2.76
C VAL A 282 -2.17 -3.19 -1.63
N ASN A 283 -2.78 -4.34 -1.91
CA ASN A 283 -2.90 -5.42 -0.94
C ASN A 283 -1.70 -6.37 -0.99
N ALA A 284 -1.40 -7.01 0.13
CA ALA A 284 -0.62 -8.22 0.20
C ALA A 284 -1.50 -9.41 -0.22
N LEU A 285 -0.85 -10.44 -0.78
CA LEU A 285 -1.50 -11.67 -1.19
C LEU A 285 -0.75 -12.86 -0.56
N PRO A 286 -1.40 -13.64 0.32
CA PRO A 286 -0.91 -14.95 0.72
C PRO A 286 -0.81 -15.89 -0.49
N ILE A 287 0.39 -16.36 -0.81
CA ILE A 287 0.62 -17.23 -1.97
C ILE A 287 1.84 -18.14 -1.79
N GLY A 288 1.67 -19.42 -2.16
CA GLY A 288 2.77 -20.39 -2.14
C GLY A 288 3.40 -20.62 -0.75
N GLY A 289 2.66 -20.31 0.32
CA GLY A 289 3.16 -20.35 1.70
C GLY A 289 3.87 -19.07 2.17
N GLY A 290 4.02 -18.06 1.32
CA GLY A 290 4.59 -16.74 1.66
C GLY A 290 3.63 -15.59 1.36
N LEU A 291 4.16 -14.37 1.35
CA LEU A 291 3.40 -13.15 1.08
C LEU A 291 3.93 -12.43 -0.15
N LEU A 292 3.05 -12.02 -1.04
CA LEU A 292 3.37 -11.23 -2.23
C LEU A 292 2.84 -9.81 -2.06
N ILE A 293 3.69 -8.80 -2.17
CA ILE A 293 3.30 -7.38 -2.02
C ILE A 293 4.08 -6.50 -2.99
N ALA A 294 3.53 -5.34 -3.36
CA ALA A 294 4.26 -4.36 -4.16
C ALA A 294 4.77 -3.20 -3.31
N TYR A 295 5.96 -2.69 -3.64
CA TYR A 295 6.40 -1.36 -3.24
C TYR A 295 6.35 -0.47 -4.48
N ASN A 296 5.48 0.53 -4.43
CA ASN A 296 5.18 1.38 -5.58
C ASN A 296 6.11 2.58 -5.66
N ALA A 297 6.62 2.81 -6.86
CA ALA A 297 7.11 4.13 -7.23
C ALA A 297 5.90 5.04 -7.51
N HIS A 298 5.97 6.29 -7.05
CA HIS A 298 5.08 7.36 -7.53
C HIS A 298 3.58 7.03 -7.38
N HIS A 299 3.16 6.65 -6.16
CA HIS A 299 1.75 6.35 -5.86
C HIS A 299 0.92 7.58 -5.51
N ASP A 300 1.54 8.57 -4.87
CA ASP A 300 0.97 9.88 -4.54
C ASP A 300 1.98 10.96 -4.97
N ALA A 301 1.49 12.06 -5.54
CA ALA A 301 2.30 13.12 -6.13
C ALA A 301 1.69 14.50 -5.91
N VAL A 302 2.50 15.56 -6.04
CA VAL A 302 1.99 16.94 -6.06
C VAL A 302 2.13 17.49 -7.47
N TYR A 303 1.00 17.68 -8.16
CA TYR A 303 1.03 18.13 -9.55
C TYR A 303 1.48 19.60 -9.69
N LYS A 304 0.86 20.51 -8.93
CA LYS A 304 1.18 21.95 -8.97
C LYS A 304 1.37 22.51 -7.56
N PRO A 305 2.62 22.64 -7.08
CA PRO A 305 2.87 23.16 -5.75
C PRO A 305 2.66 24.68 -5.71
N ILE A 306 1.82 25.14 -4.77
CA ILE A 306 1.39 26.56 -4.66
C ILE A 306 2.02 27.30 -3.48
N ASP A 307 2.60 26.58 -2.51
CA ASP A 307 3.19 27.13 -1.29
C ASP A 307 4.51 26.42 -0.95
N LYS A 308 5.21 26.86 0.11
CA LYS A 308 6.52 26.31 0.49
C LYS A 308 6.44 24.84 0.91
N ASN A 309 5.38 24.44 1.62
CA ASN A 309 5.23 23.07 2.09
C ASN A 309 4.88 22.15 0.93
N THR A 310 3.98 22.56 0.04
CA THR A 310 3.65 21.76 -1.16
C THR A 310 4.82 21.65 -2.13
N LYS A 311 5.68 22.68 -2.24
CA LYS A 311 6.95 22.58 -3.01
C LYS A 311 7.89 21.54 -2.45
N LEU A 312 8.08 21.54 -1.13
CA LEU A 312 8.92 20.53 -0.46
C LEU A 312 8.35 19.12 -0.65
N MET A 313 7.04 18.96 -0.47
CA MET A 313 6.37 17.68 -0.69
C MET A 313 6.55 17.21 -2.14
N ALA A 314 6.41 18.10 -3.14
CA ALA A 314 6.61 17.77 -4.54
C ALA A 314 8.03 17.26 -4.83
N GLU A 315 9.06 17.79 -4.18
CA GLU A 315 10.43 17.29 -4.33
C GLU A 315 10.57 15.84 -3.86
N VAL A 316 9.85 15.45 -2.80
CA VAL A 316 9.86 14.08 -2.25
C VAL A 316 8.98 13.15 -3.07
N THR A 317 7.76 13.56 -3.39
CA THR A 317 6.75 12.68 -3.99
C THR A 317 6.91 12.52 -5.50
N ASN A 318 7.42 13.54 -6.21
CA ASN A 318 7.60 13.47 -7.67
C ASN A 318 8.98 12.90 -8.08
N THR A 319 9.86 12.61 -7.12
CA THR A 319 11.17 12.00 -7.41
C THR A 319 11.04 10.48 -7.55
N ILE A 320 11.24 9.99 -8.78
CA ILE A 320 11.26 8.55 -9.09
C ILE A 320 12.70 8.08 -9.15
N ASN A 321 13.08 7.25 -8.20
CA ASN A 321 14.46 6.81 -8.00
C ASN A 321 14.66 5.32 -8.36
N ALA A 322 13.57 4.60 -8.57
CA ALA A 322 13.49 3.20 -8.95
C ALA A 322 12.10 2.90 -9.57
N PRO A 323 11.97 1.83 -10.37
CA PRO A 323 10.66 1.33 -10.80
C PRO A 323 9.84 0.78 -9.61
N SER A 324 8.54 0.57 -9.79
CA SER A 324 7.74 -0.20 -8.82
C SER A 324 8.20 -1.66 -8.83
N ILE A 325 8.22 -2.29 -7.67
CA ILE A 325 8.69 -3.67 -7.52
C ILE A 325 7.62 -4.54 -6.88
N LEU A 326 7.61 -5.80 -7.30
CA LEU A 326 6.85 -6.87 -6.69
C LEU A 326 7.79 -7.73 -5.85
N LEU A 327 7.44 -7.90 -4.58
CA LEU A 327 8.24 -8.52 -3.54
C LEU A 327 7.57 -9.80 -3.06
N TYR A 328 8.32 -10.91 -3.05
CA TYR A 328 7.90 -12.15 -2.45
C TYR A 328 8.66 -12.38 -1.14
N VAL A 329 7.91 -12.51 -0.04
CA VAL A 329 8.39 -12.64 1.33
C VAL A 329 8.18 -14.07 1.79
N THR A 330 9.30 -14.78 1.98
CA THR A 330 9.37 -16.16 2.47
C THR A 330 10.52 -16.27 3.46
N PRO A 331 10.31 -15.87 4.73
CA PRO A 331 11.28 -15.96 5.81
C PRO A 331 12.21 -17.19 5.74
N PRO A 332 13.54 -17.01 5.88
CA PRO A 332 14.25 -15.74 6.10
C PRO A 332 14.39 -14.86 4.85
N MET A 333 14.01 -15.38 3.67
CA MET A 333 14.27 -14.74 2.38
C MET A 333 13.24 -13.68 2.00
N VAL A 334 13.73 -12.64 1.34
CA VAL A 334 12.91 -11.64 0.64
C VAL A 334 13.45 -11.50 -0.77
N LYS A 335 12.59 -11.66 -1.78
CA LYS A 335 13.01 -11.67 -3.18
C LYS A 335 12.19 -10.69 -4.01
N ILE A 336 12.87 -9.85 -4.79
CA ILE A 336 12.22 -9.08 -5.85
C ILE A 336 11.87 -10.06 -6.97
N VAL A 337 10.59 -10.19 -7.28
CA VAL A 337 10.10 -11.12 -8.31
C VAL A 337 9.63 -10.40 -9.57
N GLY A 338 9.33 -9.09 -9.50
CA GLY A 338 8.90 -8.32 -10.66
C GLY A 338 9.27 -6.84 -10.58
N VAL A 339 9.39 -6.22 -11.75
CA VAL A 339 9.76 -4.80 -11.92
C VAL A 339 8.80 -4.17 -12.93
N PHE A 340 8.18 -3.05 -12.56
CA PHE A 340 7.08 -2.43 -13.30
C PHE A 340 7.25 -0.92 -13.39
N GLY A 341 6.94 -0.36 -14.57
CA GLY A 341 6.90 1.10 -14.76
C GLY A 341 5.62 1.77 -14.24
N ALA A 342 4.58 0.97 -14.00
CA ALA A 342 3.30 1.40 -13.42
C ALA A 342 3.30 1.12 -11.90
N ARG A 343 2.49 1.86 -11.14
CA ARG A 343 2.15 1.43 -9.77
C ARG A 343 1.20 0.24 -9.84
N ILE A 344 1.39 -0.71 -8.94
CA ILE A 344 0.51 -1.86 -8.73
C ILE A 344 -0.52 -1.45 -7.69
N THR A 345 -1.81 -1.56 -8.01
CA THR A 345 -2.91 -1.10 -7.16
C THR A 345 -3.64 -2.24 -6.46
N SER A 346 -3.49 -3.47 -6.97
CA SER A 346 -4.08 -4.68 -6.39
C SER A 346 -3.36 -5.94 -6.89
N ILE A 347 -3.45 -7.01 -6.11
CA ILE A 347 -2.80 -8.30 -6.38
C ILE A 347 -3.81 -9.41 -6.05
N GLU A 348 -4.04 -10.34 -6.98
CA GLU A 348 -4.92 -11.49 -6.75
C GLU A 348 -4.40 -12.73 -7.48
N LYS A 349 -4.71 -13.93 -6.94
CA LYS A 349 -4.52 -15.19 -7.64
C LYS A 349 -5.83 -15.66 -8.25
N ALA A 350 -5.85 -15.78 -9.58
CA ALA A 350 -7.01 -16.27 -10.29
C ALA A 350 -6.59 -17.11 -11.51
N PHE A 351 -7.36 -18.15 -11.81
CA PHE A 351 -7.16 -18.98 -13.01
C PHE A 351 -5.73 -19.58 -13.15
N GLY A 352 -5.06 -19.88 -12.03
CA GLY A 352 -3.68 -20.37 -12.02
C GLY A 352 -2.64 -19.32 -12.45
N LYS A 353 -2.95 -18.04 -12.24
CA LYS A 353 -2.11 -16.88 -12.55
C LYS A 353 -2.12 -15.89 -11.40
N ILE A 354 -1.12 -15.03 -11.37
CA ILE A 354 -1.10 -13.82 -10.53
C ILE A 354 -1.59 -12.67 -11.41
N LEU A 355 -2.61 -11.97 -10.94
CA LEU A 355 -3.17 -10.80 -11.58
C LEU A 355 -2.72 -9.56 -10.82
N LEU A 356 -2.22 -8.56 -11.52
CA LEU A 356 -1.84 -7.27 -10.96
C LEU A 356 -2.70 -6.18 -11.56
N GLY A 357 -3.52 -5.51 -10.75
CA GLY A 357 -4.08 -4.23 -11.14
C GLY A 357 -2.97 -3.18 -11.21
N THR A 358 -2.90 -2.41 -12.29
CA THR A 358 -1.83 -1.43 -12.50
C THR A 358 -2.38 -0.09 -12.97
N ASN A 359 -1.61 0.97 -12.70
CA ASN A 359 -1.90 2.33 -13.15
C ASN A 359 -0.62 3.11 -13.45
N THR A 360 -0.60 3.91 -14.52
CA THR A 360 0.54 4.76 -14.89
C THR A 360 0.64 6.08 -14.13
N THR A 361 -0.41 6.51 -13.43
CA THR A 361 -0.51 7.87 -12.86
C THR A 361 -0.83 7.81 -11.36
N PRO A 362 -0.23 8.69 -10.52
CA PRO A 362 -0.49 8.77 -9.08
C PRO A 362 -1.83 9.43 -8.72
N ASN A 363 -2.15 9.41 -7.43
CA ASN A 363 -3.09 10.37 -6.84
C ASN A 363 -2.40 11.74 -6.67
N THR A 364 -3.08 12.85 -7.01
CA THR A 364 -2.46 14.19 -7.03
C THR A 364 -2.86 15.12 -5.88
N GLY A 365 -3.70 14.65 -4.96
CA GLY A 365 -4.12 15.38 -3.76
C GLY A 365 -5.15 16.51 -3.98
N ALA A 366 -5.68 17.02 -2.85
CA ALA A 366 -6.98 17.69 -2.75
C ALA A 366 -7.22 18.97 -3.59
N LEU A 367 -6.17 19.67 -4.02
CA LEU A 367 -6.28 20.99 -4.66
C LEU A 367 -6.18 20.96 -6.18
N GLU A 368 -6.02 19.77 -6.76
CA GLU A 368 -5.74 19.56 -8.18
C GLU A 368 -6.70 18.51 -8.78
N ALA A 369 -7.99 18.60 -8.45
CA ALA A 369 -9.01 17.72 -9.02
C ALA A 369 -9.13 17.96 -10.52
N THR A 370 -9.32 16.90 -11.31
CA THR A 370 -9.61 16.98 -12.74
C THR A 370 -10.95 16.34 -13.04
N PRO A 371 -11.71 16.79 -14.05
CA PRO A 371 -12.98 16.14 -14.42
C PRO A 371 -12.78 14.74 -15.02
N PHE A 372 -11.54 14.37 -15.33
CA PHE A 372 -11.18 13.09 -15.92
C PHE A 372 -10.16 12.40 -15.03
N ASP A 373 -10.23 11.07 -14.99
CA ASP A 373 -9.09 10.24 -14.60
C ASP A 373 -7.89 10.55 -15.51
N THR A 374 -6.66 10.41 -15.02
CA THR A 374 -5.45 10.78 -15.76
C THR A 374 -4.50 9.61 -16.03
N GLY A 375 -4.88 8.38 -15.70
CA GLY A 375 -4.05 7.19 -15.79
C GLY A 375 -4.55 6.13 -16.76
N ASN A 376 -3.60 5.42 -17.35
CA ASN A 376 -3.89 4.19 -18.07
C ASN A 376 -3.85 3.04 -17.06
N ARG A 377 -4.97 2.33 -16.94
CA ARG A 377 -5.12 1.21 -16.01
C ARG A 377 -5.19 -0.09 -16.78
N ASP A 378 -4.58 -1.13 -16.23
CA ASP A 378 -4.45 -2.43 -16.90
C ASP A 378 -4.35 -3.55 -15.86
N ILE A 379 -4.74 -4.77 -16.23
CA ILE A 379 -4.47 -5.96 -15.43
C ILE A 379 -3.34 -6.73 -16.09
N VAL A 380 -2.18 -6.74 -15.45
CA VAL A 380 -1.03 -7.53 -15.90
C VAL A 380 -1.19 -8.96 -15.38
N ILE A 381 -1.06 -9.93 -16.29
CA ILE A 381 -1.20 -11.36 -15.97
C ILE A 381 0.20 -11.98 -15.93
N LEU A 382 0.55 -12.55 -14.78
CA LEU A 382 1.83 -13.20 -14.54
C LEU A 382 1.62 -14.69 -14.30
N ASP A 383 2.62 -15.47 -14.69
CA ASP A 383 2.69 -16.88 -14.32
C ASP A 383 3.22 -17.04 -12.89
N GLU A 384 2.67 -17.97 -12.12
CA GLU A 384 3.08 -18.23 -10.73
C GLU A 384 4.56 -18.62 -10.61
N LYS A 385 5.18 -19.14 -11.69
CA LYS A 385 6.61 -19.47 -11.72
C LYS A 385 7.52 -18.28 -11.41
N ILE A 386 7.05 -17.04 -11.57
CA ILE A 386 7.79 -15.83 -11.23
C ILE A 386 8.28 -15.83 -9.77
N LEU A 387 7.55 -16.51 -8.87
CA LEU A 387 7.91 -16.65 -7.47
C LEU A 387 9.16 -17.52 -7.26
N GLN A 388 9.48 -18.40 -8.19
CA GLN A 388 10.62 -19.34 -8.14
C GLN A 388 11.74 -18.98 -9.11
N GLU A 389 11.45 -18.14 -10.10
CA GLU A 389 12.44 -17.65 -11.04
C GLU A 389 13.50 -16.74 -10.39
N ARG A 390 14.58 -16.51 -11.14
CA ARG A 390 15.62 -15.56 -10.73
C ARG A 390 15.03 -14.15 -10.69
N PRO A 391 15.48 -13.32 -9.74
CA PRO A 391 15.00 -11.96 -9.65
C PRO A 391 15.36 -11.18 -10.94
N PRO A 392 14.49 -10.28 -11.42
CA PRO A 392 14.78 -9.43 -12.57
C PRO A 392 15.84 -8.39 -12.21
N SER A 393 16.70 -8.02 -13.17
CA SER A 393 17.68 -6.95 -12.93
C SER A 393 16.99 -5.61 -12.64
N VAL A 394 17.51 -4.87 -11.66
CA VAL A 394 16.95 -3.57 -11.27
C VAL A 394 18.06 -2.61 -10.84
N THR A 395 17.81 -1.31 -11.00
CA THR A 395 18.69 -0.24 -10.55
C THR A 395 17.92 0.74 -9.69
N PHE A 396 18.48 1.05 -8.52
CA PHE A 396 18.03 2.13 -7.66
C PHE A 396 19.05 3.27 -7.78
N ALA A 397 18.59 4.46 -8.17
CA ALA A 397 19.41 5.67 -8.22
C ALA A 397 19.13 6.53 -7.00
N LEU A 398 20.13 7.20 -6.45
CA LEU A 398 19.97 8.05 -5.28
C LEU A 398 20.86 9.28 -5.39
N GLU A 399 20.24 10.45 -5.33
CA GLU A 399 20.96 11.71 -5.15
C GLU A 399 21.16 11.92 -3.64
N MET A 400 22.41 12.06 -3.20
CA MET A 400 22.71 12.20 -1.76
C MET A 400 22.18 13.52 -1.18
N ALA A 401 21.93 14.53 -2.03
CA ALA A 401 21.17 15.72 -1.65
C ALA A 401 19.79 15.39 -1.05
N SER A 402 19.11 14.35 -1.56
CA SER A 402 17.80 13.93 -1.04
C SER A 402 17.91 13.36 0.37
N LEU A 403 18.98 12.63 0.68
CA LEU A 403 19.26 12.17 2.05
C LEU A 403 19.52 13.34 3.00
N ALA A 404 20.30 14.32 2.57
CA ALA A 404 20.58 15.51 3.39
C ALA A 404 19.29 16.29 3.74
N LYS A 405 18.34 16.36 2.80
CA LYS A 405 17.02 16.95 3.06
C LYS A 405 16.22 16.14 4.07
N VAL A 406 16.12 14.82 3.90
CA VAL A 406 15.42 13.95 4.87
C VAL A 406 16.05 14.06 6.26
N ALA A 407 17.38 14.09 6.35
CA ALA A 407 18.10 14.30 7.59
C ALA A 407 17.78 15.64 8.26
N GLN A 408 17.57 16.71 7.48
CA GLN A 408 17.14 18.00 8.01
C GLN A 408 15.74 17.94 8.64
N PHE A 409 14.81 17.16 8.08
CA PHE A 409 13.44 17.05 8.59
C PHE A 409 13.28 16.03 9.71
N PHE A 410 13.99 14.91 9.62
CA PHE A 410 13.74 13.74 10.46
C PHE A 410 14.97 13.31 11.28
N GLY A 411 16.11 13.98 11.13
CA GLY A 411 17.31 13.74 11.94
C GLY A 411 18.07 12.45 11.61
N GLU A 412 17.73 11.75 10.52
CA GLU A 412 18.32 10.46 10.17
C GLU A 412 18.68 10.39 8.67
N THR A 413 19.69 9.57 8.39
CA THR A 413 20.40 9.44 7.12
C THR A 413 20.48 8.00 6.63
N VAL A 414 20.00 7.04 7.42
CA VAL A 414 19.90 5.63 7.01
C VAL A 414 18.84 5.47 5.93
N PHE A 415 19.14 4.64 4.94
CA PHE A 415 18.27 4.35 3.81
C PHE A 415 18.54 2.95 3.27
N GLY A 416 17.70 2.46 2.36
CA GLY A 416 17.87 1.15 1.73
C GLY A 416 16.89 0.14 2.28
N GLY A 417 17.37 -1.00 2.79
CA GLY A 417 16.51 -2.16 3.00
C GLY A 417 16.27 -2.88 1.68
N ILE A 418 17.35 -3.21 0.98
CA ILE A 418 17.32 -3.80 -0.36
C ILE A 418 17.62 -5.29 -0.24
N PRO A 419 16.67 -6.17 -0.61
CA PRO A 419 16.93 -7.60 -0.62
C PRO A 419 17.89 -7.98 -1.75
N LEU A 420 18.90 -8.77 -1.42
CA LEU A 420 19.91 -9.25 -2.36
C LEU A 420 19.68 -10.70 -2.79
N SER A 421 18.71 -11.39 -2.17
CA SER A 421 18.45 -12.80 -2.42
C SER A 421 18.20 -13.11 -3.90
N GLY A 422 19.08 -13.95 -4.46
CA GLY A 422 18.99 -14.45 -5.84
C GLY A 422 19.77 -13.66 -6.89
N TYR A 423 20.29 -12.47 -6.55
CA TYR A 423 21.19 -11.72 -7.43
C TYR A 423 22.61 -12.27 -7.39
N ARG A 424 23.33 -12.17 -8.50
CA ARG A 424 24.68 -12.73 -8.63
C ARG A 424 25.77 -11.68 -8.52
N GLU A 425 25.49 -10.49 -9.02
CA GLU A 425 26.46 -9.40 -9.05
C GLU A 425 25.87 -8.11 -8.46
N PRO A 426 25.29 -8.14 -7.25
CA PRO A 426 24.78 -6.94 -6.61
C PRO A 426 25.95 -6.00 -6.28
N LYS A 427 25.84 -4.72 -6.64
CA LYS A 427 26.88 -3.73 -6.37
C LYS A 427 26.35 -2.33 -6.15
N VAL A 428 27.09 -1.56 -5.37
CA VAL A 428 26.90 -0.13 -5.19
C VAL A 428 27.96 0.64 -5.98
N ILE A 429 27.54 1.68 -6.69
CA ILE A 429 28.42 2.64 -7.35
C ILE A 429 28.18 4.01 -6.72
N ILE A 430 29.19 4.57 -6.07
CA ILE A 430 29.14 5.88 -5.43
C ILE A 430 30.08 6.83 -6.17
N ASN A 431 29.58 7.99 -6.58
CA ASN A 431 30.40 9.12 -7.00
C ASN A 431 30.37 10.15 -5.88
N ALA A 432 31.41 10.18 -5.04
CA ALA A 432 31.51 11.07 -3.90
C ALA A 432 32.27 12.36 -4.27
N SER A 433 31.89 13.48 -3.68
CA SER A 433 32.61 14.75 -3.83
C SER A 433 33.75 14.93 -2.83
N LYS A 434 33.77 14.10 -1.78
CA LYS A 434 34.72 14.16 -0.65
C LYS A 434 34.86 12.79 0.03
N ASP A 435 35.89 12.65 0.86
CA ASP A 435 36.08 11.47 1.70
C ASP A 435 34.88 11.22 2.61
N ASN A 436 34.49 9.96 2.74
CA ASN A 436 33.37 9.53 3.57
C ASN A 436 33.56 8.08 4.07
N THR A 437 32.66 7.65 4.94
CA THR A 437 32.53 6.26 5.37
C THR A 437 31.09 5.82 5.11
N LEU A 438 30.92 4.65 4.50
CA LEU A 438 29.63 4.00 4.32
C LEU A 438 29.54 2.83 5.30
N SER A 439 28.59 2.89 6.24
CA SER A 439 28.13 1.72 6.98
C SER A 439 27.11 0.96 6.15
N ILE A 440 27.24 -0.37 6.11
CA ILE A 440 26.31 -1.32 5.51
C ILE A 440 25.80 -2.20 6.64
N TYR A 441 24.49 -2.29 6.80
CA TYR A 441 23.83 -3.14 7.77
C TYR A 441 23.15 -4.29 7.04
N GLU A 442 23.44 -5.54 7.43
CA GLU A 442 22.80 -6.74 6.90
C GLU A 442 21.94 -7.42 7.95
N TYR A 443 20.72 -7.79 7.55
CA TYR A 443 19.77 -8.59 8.33
C TYR A 443 18.89 -9.37 7.35
N ASP A 444 18.09 -10.30 7.84
CA ASP A 444 17.10 -11.02 7.04
C ASP A 444 15.72 -10.97 7.71
N LEU A 445 14.76 -11.74 7.19
CA LEU A 445 13.46 -11.92 7.83
C LEU A 445 13.37 -13.28 8.54
N GLU A 446 14.46 -13.81 9.12
CA GLU A 446 14.38 -14.96 10.02
C GLU A 446 13.38 -14.68 11.15
N LEU A 447 12.61 -15.69 11.58
CA LEU A 447 11.56 -15.51 12.59
C LEU A 447 11.88 -16.33 13.85
N PRO A 448 11.99 -15.70 15.04
CA PRO A 448 11.84 -14.26 15.30
C PRO A 448 12.99 -13.43 14.72
N LEU A 449 12.72 -12.16 14.40
CA LEU A 449 13.72 -11.27 13.77
C LEU A 449 14.96 -11.05 14.65
N ASN A 450 16.14 -11.11 14.03
CA ASN A 450 17.44 -10.91 14.66
C ASN A 450 18.04 -9.54 14.32
N GLY A 451 19.01 -9.08 15.13
CA GLY A 451 19.68 -7.78 14.91
C GLY A 451 20.57 -7.78 13.66
N ALA A 452 20.92 -6.58 13.19
CA ALA A 452 21.79 -6.42 12.02
C ALA A 452 23.28 -6.68 12.32
N CYS A 453 24.01 -7.20 11.33
CA CYS A 453 25.47 -7.14 11.27
C CYS A 453 25.90 -5.84 10.58
N GLU A 454 26.94 -5.17 11.07
CA GLU A 454 27.47 -3.93 10.47
C GLU A 454 28.86 -4.15 9.85
N GLU A 455 29.04 -3.64 8.64
CA GLU A 455 30.35 -3.49 7.98
C GLU A 455 30.57 -2.02 7.59
N THR A 456 31.80 -1.52 7.70
CA THR A 456 32.14 -0.14 7.33
C THR A 456 33.16 -0.11 6.21
N ILE A 457 32.93 0.74 5.21
CA ILE A 457 33.75 0.86 4.01
C ILE A 457 34.14 2.32 3.80
N LYS A 458 35.42 2.56 3.56
CA LYS A 458 35.94 3.89 3.22
C LYS A 458 35.52 4.27 1.80
N ILE A 459 35.08 5.51 1.62
CA ILE A 459 34.69 6.09 0.34
C ILE A 459 35.64 7.25 0.02
N ASP A 460 36.38 7.13 -1.07
CA ASP A 460 37.28 8.19 -1.54
C ASP A 460 36.54 9.16 -2.49
N PRO A 461 37.00 10.41 -2.67
CA PRO A 461 36.47 11.29 -3.70
C PRO A 461 36.53 10.65 -5.09
N GLY A 462 35.47 10.84 -5.88
CA GLY A 462 35.33 10.22 -7.20
C GLY A 462 34.52 8.92 -7.17
N ARG A 463 34.79 8.02 -8.12
CA ARG A 463 33.98 6.82 -8.36
C ARG A 463 34.48 5.64 -7.53
N ASN A 464 33.62 5.14 -6.65
CA ASN A 464 33.80 3.96 -5.83
C ASN A 464 32.84 2.87 -6.31
N VAL A 465 33.29 1.62 -6.35
CA VAL A 465 32.46 0.45 -6.66
C VAL A 465 32.61 -0.54 -5.53
N ILE A 466 31.51 -0.83 -4.86
CA ILE A 466 31.44 -1.74 -3.72
C ILE A 466 30.68 -2.97 -4.20
N ASP A 467 31.33 -4.12 -4.12
CA ASP A 467 30.68 -5.41 -4.36
C ASP A 467 29.83 -5.78 -3.15
N LEU A 468 28.58 -6.18 -3.38
CA LEU A 468 27.68 -6.66 -2.34
C LEU A 468 27.52 -8.19 -2.38
N SER A 469 28.27 -8.91 -3.21
CA SER A 469 28.12 -10.35 -3.39
C SER A 469 28.39 -11.19 -2.13
N SER A 470 29.06 -10.61 -1.12
CA SER A 470 29.27 -11.21 0.20
C SER A 470 28.04 -11.15 1.11
N PHE A 471 27.06 -10.30 0.79
CA PHE A 471 25.81 -10.16 1.53
C PHE A 471 24.70 -11.01 0.86
N GLY A 472 23.93 -11.74 1.66
CA GLY A 472 22.85 -12.63 1.20
C GLY A 472 21.44 -12.18 1.61
N GLY A 473 21.35 -11.31 2.62
CA GLY A 473 20.09 -10.84 3.20
C GLY A 473 19.57 -9.55 2.57
N ILE A 474 19.09 -8.66 3.45
CA ILE A 474 18.60 -7.31 3.17
C ILE A 474 19.67 -6.33 3.66
N VAL A 475 20.02 -5.36 2.82
CA VAL A 475 21.03 -4.34 3.18
C VAL A 475 20.45 -2.93 3.30
N SER A 476 20.75 -2.25 4.40
CA SER A 476 20.58 -0.79 4.55
C SER A 476 21.93 -0.10 4.70
N PHE A 477 21.95 1.21 4.48
CA PHE A 477 23.16 2.01 4.30
C PHE A 477 23.09 3.28 5.13
N LYS A 478 24.24 3.75 5.63
CA LYS A 478 24.39 5.06 6.27
C LYS A 478 25.72 5.69 5.88
N PHE A 479 25.69 6.97 5.50
CA PHE A 479 26.91 7.76 5.34
C PHE A 479 27.26 8.45 6.65
N GLU A 480 28.52 8.39 7.06
CA GLU A 480 29.00 9.08 8.26
C GLU A 480 28.86 10.61 8.11
N LYS A 481 29.17 11.14 6.92
CA LYS A 481 29.08 12.56 6.59
C LYS A 481 28.12 12.79 5.44
N MET A 482 27.35 13.87 5.48
CA MET A 482 26.49 14.26 4.36
C MET A 482 27.31 14.76 3.18
N ASP A 483 27.04 14.22 1.98
CA ASP A 483 27.64 14.66 0.72
C ASP A 483 26.57 15.07 -0.30
N PRO A 484 25.99 16.28 -0.22
CA PRO A 484 24.90 16.69 -1.11
C PRO A 484 25.24 16.71 -2.61
N ALA A 485 26.53 16.77 -2.97
CA ALA A 485 26.97 16.73 -4.37
C ALA A 485 27.19 15.29 -4.88
N GLY A 486 27.15 14.31 -3.99
CA GLY A 486 27.37 12.91 -4.31
C GLY A 486 26.16 12.22 -4.93
N LYS A 487 26.42 11.13 -5.64
CA LYS A 487 25.40 10.27 -6.27
C LYS A 487 25.70 8.81 -5.99
N MET A 488 24.67 8.02 -5.78
CA MET A 488 24.76 6.58 -5.56
C MET A 488 23.84 5.83 -6.53
N LYS A 489 24.29 4.69 -7.01
CA LYS A 489 23.48 3.72 -7.75
C LYS A 489 23.66 2.34 -7.17
N ILE A 490 22.58 1.59 -7.03
CA ILE A 490 22.58 0.22 -6.55
C ILE A 490 22.08 -0.62 -7.70
N ASN A 491 22.97 -1.44 -8.26
CA ASN A 491 22.69 -2.28 -9.40
C ASN A 491 22.56 -3.72 -8.92
N LEU A 492 21.40 -4.33 -9.17
CA LEU A 492 21.14 -5.74 -8.87
C LEU A 492 21.04 -6.49 -10.20
N LEU A 493 21.94 -7.44 -10.44
CA LEU A 493 22.09 -8.18 -11.70
C LEU A 493 21.98 -9.69 -11.50
#